data_AF-A0A7F8QD42-F1
#
_entry.id   AF-A0A7F8QD42-F1
#
_cell.length_a   1.000
_cell.length_b   1.000
_cell.length_c   1.000
_cell.angle_alpha   90.00
_cell.angle_beta   90.00
_cell.angle_gamma   90.00
#
_symmetry.space_group_name_H-M   'P 1'
#
loop_
_entity.id
_entity.type
_entity.pdbx_description
1 polymer ?
#
loop_
_entity_poly.entity_id
_entity_poly.type
_entity_poly.pdbx_seq_one_letter_code
_entity_poly.pdbx_strand_id
1 'polypeptide(L)'
;MPFRGKYYNWKPYTGGGVKPCALNCLAEGYNFYTERAPAVIDGTQCNADSLDICINGECKHVGCDNILGSDAREDRCRVCGGDGSTCDAIEGFFNDSLPRGGYMEVVQIPRGSVHIEVREVAMSKNYI
;
A
#
# COMPACT_ATOMS: atom_id res chain seq x y z
N MET A 1 -18.10 21.44 11.12
CA MET A 1 -19.48 21.13 11.55
C MET A 1 -19.43 20.18 12.75
N PRO A 2 -20.21 20.42 13.81
CA PRO A 2 -20.24 19.53 14.97
C PRO A 2 -20.84 18.17 14.60
N PHE A 3 -20.27 17.09 15.11
CA PHE A 3 -20.82 15.74 15.02
C PHE A 3 -21.38 15.38 16.39
N ARG A 4 -22.67 15.07 16.48
CA ARG A 4 -23.37 14.81 17.75
C ARG A 4 -23.10 15.89 18.82
N GLY A 5 -23.09 17.16 18.40
CA GLY A 5 -22.90 18.31 19.29
C GLY A 5 -21.46 18.59 19.72
N LYS A 6 -20.45 17.87 19.20
CA LYS A 6 -19.03 18.10 19.52
C LYS A 6 -18.18 18.34 18.27
N TYR A 7 -17.08 19.05 18.44
CA TYR A 7 -16.07 19.24 17.40
C TYR A 7 -14.96 18.19 17.55
N TYR A 8 -14.48 17.72 16.42
CA TYR A 8 -13.43 16.72 16.32
C TYR A 8 -12.47 17.13 15.21
N ASN A 9 -11.21 16.74 15.36
CA ASN A 9 -10.27 16.69 14.25
C ASN A 9 -10.45 15.37 13.52
N TRP A 10 -10.40 15.41 12.19
CA TRP A 10 -10.75 14.29 11.33
C TRP A 10 -9.60 13.97 10.39
N LYS A 11 -9.36 12.68 10.18
CA LYS A 11 -8.47 12.19 9.12
C LYS A 11 -9.21 11.21 8.21
N PRO A 12 -8.83 11.09 6.92
CA PRO A 12 -9.39 10.08 6.03
C PRO A 12 -9.25 8.67 6.60
N TYR A 13 -10.27 7.84 6.39
CA TYR A 13 -10.27 6.45 6.80
C TYR A 13 -10.61 5.54 5.62
N THR A 14 -9.63 4.72 5.22
CA THR A 14 -9.70 3.77 4.10
C THR A 14 -9.56 2.31 4.58
N GLY A 15 -9.82 2.05 5.87
CA GLY A 15 -9.70 0.72 6.46
C GLY A 15 -10.78 -0.26 5.98
N GLY A 16 -10.58 -1.55 6.24
CA GLY A 16 -11.50 -2.60 5.82
C GLY A 16 -12.93 -2.43 6.35
N GLY A 17 -13.92 -2.67 5.49
CA GLY A 17 -15.34 -2.64 5.85
C GLY A 17 -16.09 -1.34 5.53
N VAL A 18 -15.42 -0.32 4.97
CA VAL A 18 -16.09 0.88 4.44
C VAL A 18 -16.36 0.77 2.95
N LYS A 19 -17.40 1.47 2.48
CA LYS A 19 -17.68 1.56 1.05
C LYS A 19 -16.53 2.32 0.35
N PRO A 20 -15.87 1.73 -0.66
CA PRO A 20 -14.91 2.44 -1.48
C PRO A 20 -15.55 3.69 -2.10
N CYS A 21 -14.78 4.77 -2.24
CA CYS A 21 -15.24 6.05 -2.79
C CYS A 21 -16.30 6.81 -1.99
N ALA A 22 -16.75 6.33 -0.83
CA ALA A 22 -17.47 7.16 0.14
C ALA A 22 -16.47 7.87 1.08
N LEU A 23 -16.75 9.12 1.44
CA LEU A 23 -15.86 9.88 2.33
C LEU A 23 -16.06 9.42 3.77
N ASN A 24 -15.21 8.52 4.24
CA ASN A 24 -15.16 8.09 5.63
C ASN A 24 -14.05 8.82 6.38
N CYS A 25 -14.37 9.31 7.58
CA CYS A 25 -13.41 10.06 8.40
C CYS A 25 -13.34 9.47 9.82
N LEU A 26 -12.12 9.21 10.28
CA LEU A 26 -11.79 8.78 11.64
C LEU A 26 -11.58 10.02 12.52
N ALA A 27 -12.21 10.05 13.68
CA ALA A 27 -11.99 11.11 14.67
C ALA A 27 -10.63 10.89 15.36
N GLU A 28 -9.72 11.85 15.24
CA GLU A 28 -8.38 11.74 15.81
C GLU A 28 -8.42 11.65 17.34
N GLY A 29 -7.69 10.68 17.89
CA GLY A 29 -7.70 10.40 19.34
C GLY A 29 -8.91 9.59 19.82
N TYR A 30 -9.79 9.14 18.90
CA TYR A 30 -10.97 8.32 19.23
C TYR A 30 -11.03 7.06 18.35
N ASN A 31 -11.85 6.09 18.78
CA ASN A 31 -11.99 4.78 18.14
C ASN A 31 -13.25 4.67 17.27
N PHE A 32 -13.66 5.76 16.60
CA PHE A 32 -14.82 5.73 15.71
C PHE A 32 -14.57 6.52 14.44
N TYR A 33 -15.13 6.01 13.33
CA TYR A 33 -15.21 6.72 12.07
C TYR A 33 -16.68 6.94 11.69
N THR A 34 -16.91 7.82 10.72
CA THR A 34 -18.25 8.06 10.18
C THR A 34 -18.14 8.44 8.71
N GLU A 35 -19.14 8.04 7.93
CA GLU A 35 -19.35 8.58 6.59
C GLU A 35 -19.73 10.07 6.71
N ARG A 36 -19.05 10.91 5.93
CA ARG A 36 -19.24 12.37 5.86
C ARG A 36 -19.87 12.80 4.55
N ALA A 37 -19.70 12.00 3.49
CA ALA A 37 -20.32 12.18 2.18
C ALA A 37 -20.43 10.83 1.46
N PRO A 38 -21.48 10.62 0.64
CA PRO A 38 -21.69 9.37 -0.08
C PRO A 38 -20.67 9.13 -1.21
N ALA A 39 -20.00 10.20 -1.66
CA ALA A 39 -18.95 10.16 -2.68
C ALA A 39 -17.82 11.14 -2.33
N VAL A 40 -16.57 10.71 -2.56
CA VAL A 40 -15.40 11.60 -2.61
C VAL A 40 -15.36 12.35 -3.95
N ILE A 41 -14.47 13.33 -4.06
CA ILE A 41 -14.26 14.07 -5.32
C ILE A 41 -13.68 13.12 -6.37
N ASP A 42 -14.16 13.23 -7.61
CA ASP A 42 -13.67 12.44 -8.73
C ASP A 42 -12.15 12.59 -8.90
N GLY A 43 -11.46 11.47 -9.16
CA GLY A 43 -10.01 11.41 -9.23
C GLY A 43 -9.31 11.06 -7.91
N THR A 44 -10.04 10.99 -6.78
CA THR A 44 -9.48 10.49 -5.52
C THR A 44 -9.13 9.00 -5.67
N GLN A 45 -7.94 8.57 -5.27
CA GLN A 45 -7.56 7.15 -5.26
C GLN A 45 -8.49 6.34 -4.35
N CYS A 46 -8.95 5.19 -4.82
CA CYS A 46 -9.84 4.32 -4.04
C CYS A 46 -9.11 3.63 -2.89
N ASN A 47 -7.88 3.16 -3.16
CA ASN A 47 -7.06 2.35 -2.26
C ASN A 47 -5.62 2.86 -2.32
N ALA A 48 -4.86 2.70 -1.22
CA ALA A 48 -3.47 3.18 -1.15
C ALA A 48 -2.52 2.47 -2.12
N ASP A 49 -2.80 1.20 -2.44
CA ASP A 49 -1.94 0.33 -3.25
C ASP A 49 -2.43 0.16 -4.70
N SER A 50 -3.34 1.03 -5.17
CA SER A 50 -3.88 0.97 -6.52
C SER A 50 -3.91 2.36 -7.17
N LEU A 51 -3.80 2.39 -8.51
CA LEU A 51 -4.02 3.60 -9.32
C LEU A 51 -5.50 3.87 -9.55
N ASP A 52 -6.39 2.94 -9.17
CA ASP A 52 -7.83 3.07 -9.36
C ASP A 52 -8.36 4.32 -8.66
N ILE A 53 -9.26 5.03 -9.35
CA ILE A 53 -9.81 6.30 -8.88
C ILE A 53 -11.32 6.25 -8.76
N CYS A 54 -11.85 7.10 -7.90
CA CYS A 54 -13.28 7.30 -7.75
C CYS A 54 -13.82 8.18 -8.86
N ILE A 55 -14.90 7.74 -9.51
CA ILE A 55 -15.69 8.52 -10.47
C ILE A 55 -17.16 8.27 -10.18
N ASN A 56 -17.93 9.34 -9.90
CA ASN A 56 -19.34 9.26 -9.53
C ASN A 56 -19.62 8.29 -8.36
N GLY A 57 -18.72 8.26 -7.37
CA GLY A 57 -18.85 7.40 -6.18
C GLY A 57 -18.60 5.91 -6.43
N GLU A 58 -18.10 5.54 -7.60
CA GLU A 58 -17.66 4.17 -7.94
C GLU A 58 -16.16 4.14 -8.17
N CYS A 59 -15.51 3.07 -7.73
CA CYS A 59 -14.09 2.85 -8.01
C CYS A 59 -13.91 2.34 -9.45
N LYS A 60 -13.06 3.02 -10.23
CA LYS A 60 -12.79 2.70 -11.64
C LYS A 60 -11.32 2.38 -11.85
N HIS A 61 -11.07 1.38 -12.69
CA HIS A 61 -9.72 0.91 -12.97
C HIS A 61 -8.89 1.93 -13.75
N VAL A 62 -7.63 2.10 -13.37
CA VAL A 62 -6.65 2.91 -14.11
C VAL A 62 -5.40 2.07 -14.36
N GLY A 63 -4.97 2.00 -15.62
CA GLY A 63 -3.75 1.30 -16.00
C GLY A 63 -2.49 2.03 -15.50
N CYS A 64 -1.33 1.37 -15.54
CA CYS A 64 -0.06 1.98 -15.14
C CYS A 64 0.34 3.20 -15.99
N ASP A 65 -0.28 3.37 -17.16
CA ASP A 65 -0.14 4.49 -18.08
C ASP A 65 -0.99 5.70 -17.67
N ASN A 66 -1.70 5.62 -16.54
CA ASN A 66 -2.66 6.60 -16.03
C ASN A 66 -3.89 6.81 -16.92
N ILE A 67 -4.22 5.83 -17.76
CA ILE A 67 -5.42 5.86 -18.61
C ILE A 67 -6.55 5.07 -17.94
N LEU A 68 -7.71 5.71 -17.82
CA LEU A 68 -8.92 5.10 -17.28
C LEU A 68 -9.36 3.90 -18.13
N GLY A 69 -9.47 2.73 -17.51
CA GLY A 69 -9.86 1.49 -18.17
C GLY A 69 -8.79 0.87 -19.07
N SER A 70 -7.55 1.36 -19.04
CA SER A 70 -6.44 0.71 -19.74
C SER A 70 -6.04 -0.58 -19.02
N ASP A 71 -5.77 -1.63 -19.80
CA ASP A 71 -5.24 -2.91 -19.28
C ASP A 71 -3.71 -2.90 -19.14
N ALA A 72 -3.05 -1.75 -19.33
CA ALA A 72 -1.61 -1.61 -19.17
C ALA A 72 -1.19 -1.91 -17.72
N ARG A 73 -0.19 -2.78 -17.57
CA ARG A 73 0.35 -3.21 -16.27
C ARG A 73 1.84 -2.96 -16.18
N GLU A 74 2.31 -2.75 -14.97
CA GLU A 74 3.74 -2.80 -14.68
C GLU A 74 4.27 -4.22 -14.88
N ASP A 75 5.47 -4.32 -15.43
CA ASP A 75 6.22 -5.57 -15.46
C ASP A 75 6.90 -5.87 -14.10
N ARG A 76 7.67 -6.96 -14.03
CA ARG A 76 8.43 -7.35 -12.83
C ARG A 76 9.49 -6.32 -12.38
N CYS A 77 9.80 -5.34 -13.23
CA CYS A 77 10.77 -4.28 -12.98
C CYS A 77 10.10 -2.94 -12.63
N ARG A 78 8.77 -2.93 -12.43
CA ARG A 78 7.94 -1.72 -12.27
C ARG A 78 7.99 -0.75 -13.45
N VAL A 79 8.20 -1.28 -14.66
CA VAL A 79 8.08 -0.50 -15.90
C VAL A 79 6.70 -0.73 -16.49
N CYS A 80 5.94 0.35 -16.69
CA CYS A 80 4.62 0.26 -17.31
C CYS A 80 4.71 -0.23 -18.75
N GLY A 81 4.03 -1.35 -19.06
CA GLY A 81 4.10 -1.99 -20.37
C GLY A 81 5.47 -2.58 -20.71
N GLY A 82 6.34 -2.76 -19.71
CA GLY A 82 7.65 -3.37 -19.90
C GLY A 82 7.58 -4.87 -20.17
N ASP A 83 8.70 -5.44 -20.59
CA ASP A 83 8.87 -6.86 -20.91
C ASP A 83 9.67 -7.62 -19.83
N GLY A 84 10.04 -6.93 -18.74
CA GLY A 84 10.83 -7.47 -17.65
C GLY A 84 12.34 -7.54 -17.91
N SER A 85 12.85 -6.92 -18.98
CA SER A 85 14.28 -7.01 -19.34
C SER A 85 15.18 -5.95 -18.67
N THR A 86 14.61 -5.00 -17.92
CA THR A 86 15.33 -3.84 -17.36
C THR A 86 15.88 -4.08 -15.96
N CYS A 87 15.63 -5.25 -15.38
CA CYS A 87 16.09 -5.65 -14.06
C CYS A 87 16.41 -7.14 -13.99
N ASP A 88 17.25 -7.50 -13.02
CA ASP A 88 17.62 -8.88 -12.71
C ASP A 88 17.00 -9.34 -11.40
N ALA A 89 16.68 -10.63 -11.31
CA ALA A 89 16.25 -11.26 -10.07
C ALA A 89 17.50 -11.68 -9.26
N ILE A 90 17.55 -11.27 -7.99
CA ILE A 90 18.63 -11.62 -7.07
C ILE A 90 18.03 -12.40 -5.91
N GLU A 91 18.55 -13.60 -5.68
CA GLU A 91 18.16 -14.48 -4.58
C GLU A 91 19.38 -14.82 -3.72
N GLY A 92 19.16 -15.07 -2.43
CA GLY A 92 20.22 -15.38 -1.50
C GLY A 92 19.70 -16.08 -0.26
N PHE A 93 20.61 -16.74 0.46
CA PHE A 93 20.32 -17.41 1.72
C PHE A 93 21.39 -17.06 2.74
N PHE A 94 20.99 -16.82 3.98
CA PHE A 94 21.88 -16.52 5.09
C PHE A 94 21.74 -17.59 6.18
N ASN A 95 22.86 -18.21 6.55
CA ASN A 95 22.91 -19.26 7.56
C ASN A 95 24.08 -19.14 8.55
N ASP A 96 24.75 -17.99 8.59
CA ASP A 96 25.89 -17.79 9.47
C ASP A 96 25.46 -17.69 10.94
N SER A 97 26.37 -18.11 11.84
CA SER A 97 26.14 -18.01 13.28
C SER A 97 26.14 -16.55 13.72
N LEU A 98 25.04 -16.09 14.32
CA LEU A 98 24.97 -14.74 14.87
C LEU A 98 25.87 -14.61 16.11
N PRO A 99 26.57 -13.46 16.27
CA PRO A 99 27.23 -13.11 17.52
C PRO A 99 26.23 -13.14 18.68
N ARG A 100 26.71 -13.49 19.87
CA ARG A 100 25.84 -13.50 21.06
C ARG A 100 25.31 -12.09 21.34
N GLY A 101 24.00 -11.91 21.18
CA GLY A 101 23.25 -10.78 21.73
C GLY A 101 23.31 -9.48 20.93
N GLY A 102 23.13 -9.54 19.60
CA GLY A 102 23.05 -8.32 18.78
C GLY A 102 22.35 -8.52 17.43
N TYR A 103 22.12 -7.40 16.75
CA TYR A 103 21.72 -7.39 15.35
C TYR A 103 22.94 -7.51 14.45
N MET A 104 22.77 -8.15 13.29
CA MET A 104 23.78 -8.28 12.25
C MET A 104 23.15 -7.88 10.92
N GLU A 105 23.90 -7.13 10.13
CA GLU A 105 23.52 -6.86 8.74
C GLU A 105 23.72 -8.14 7.92
N VAL A 106 22.64 -8.62 7.30
CA VAL A 106 22.63 -9.84 6.48
C VAL A 106 22.71 -9.53 4.98
N VAL A 107 22.04 -8.46 4.56
CA VAL A 107 22.00 -8.01 3.17
C VAL A 107 21.73 -6.51 3.12
N GLN A 108 22.40 -5.80 2.22
CA GLN A 108 22.03 -4.44 1.85
C GLN A 108 21.17 -4.48 0.60
N ILE A 109 19.96 -3.92 0.69
CA ILE A 109 19.04 -3.81 -0.45
C ILE A 109 19.35 -2.52 -1.21
N PRO A 110 19.82 -2.58 -2.46
CA PRO A 110 20.13 -1.39 -3.24
C PRO A 110 18.90 -0.51 -3.47
N ARG A 111 19.14 0.80 -3.64
CA ARG A 111 18.08 1.72 -4.05
C ARG A 111 17.55 1.30 -5.43
N GLY A 112 16.23 1.21 -5.55
CA GLY A 112 15.55 0.82 -6.79
C GLY A 112 15.17 -0.66 -6.86
N SER A 113 15.57 -1.47 -5.87
CA SER A 113 15.04 -2.83 -5.74
C SER A 113 13.52 -2.81 -5.56
N VAL A 114 12.84 -3.74 -6.25
CA VAL A 114 11.39 -3.92 -6.24
C VAL A 114 11.08 -5.38 -5.92
N HIS A 115 9.86 -5.68 -5.47
CA HIS A 115 9.42 -7.04 -5.12
C HIS A 115 10.34 -7.76 -4.11
N ILE A 116 10.77 -7.03 -3.07
CA ILE A 116 11.66 -7.56 -2.04
C ILE A 116 10.89 -8.50 -1.10
N GLU A 117 11.34 -9.74 -0.99
CA GLU A 117 10.84 -10.72 -0.02
C GLU A 117 11.97 -11.17 0.89
N VAL A 118 11.79 -11.04 2.21
CA VAL A 118 12.70 -11.55 3.23
C VAL A 118 11.90 -12.41 4.19
N ARG A 119 12.29 -13.68 4.33
CA ARG A 119 11.57 -14.65 5.17
C ARG A 119 12.52 -15.60 5.88
N GLU A 120 12.15 -16.00 7.09
CA GLU A 120 12.75 -17.16 7.73
C GLU A 120 12.25 -18.44 7.07
N VAL A 121 13.15 -19.27 6.55
CA VAL A 121 12.78 -20.54 5.89
C VAL A 121 12.54 -21.68 6.89
N ALA A 122 13.09 -21.55 8.11
CA ALA A 122 12.97 -22.52 9.18
C ALA A 122 12.92 -21.79 10.52
N MET A 123 12.19 -22.37 11.49
CA MET A 123 12.12 -21.81 12.84
C MET A 123 13.51 -21.70 13.45
N SER A 124 13.85 -20.50 13.90
CA SER A 124 15.11 -20.20 14.55
C SER A 124 14.84 -19.51 15.90
N LYS A 125 15.90 -19.28 16.69
CA LYS A 125 15.83 -18.40 17.87
C LYS A 125 16.10 -16.94 17.53
N ASN A 126 16.30 -16.65 16.24
CA ASN A 126 16.59 -15.33 15.72
C ASN A 126 15.29 -14.69 15.21
N TYR A 127 15.38 -13.40 14.90
CA TYR A 127 14.28 -12.61 14.35
C TYR A 127 14.87 -11.69 13.28
N ILE A 128 14.12 -11.48 12.20
CA ILE A 128 14.43 -10.54 11.12
C ILE A 128 13.70 -9.22 11.39
#